data_AF-A0A368M007-F1
#
_entry.id   AF-A0A368M007-F1
#
_cell.length_a   1.000
_cell.length_b   1.000
_cell.length_c   1.000
_cell.angle_alpha   90.00
_cell.angle_beta   90.00
_cell.angle_gamma   90.00
#
_symmetry.space_group_name_H-M   'P 1'
#
loop_
_entity.id
_entity.type
_entity.pdbx_description
1 polymer ?
#
loop_
_entity_poly.entity_id
_entity_poly.type
_entity_poly.pdbx_seq_one_letter_code
_entity_poly.pdbx_strand_id
1 'polypeptide(L)'
;MLGRVLRLRRTELGLTLAQVSRRSGVSTQYLSEVERGLKDPSSEVIEAIAIVLGLALPQVLVLAAGSTPTAAPATVPAFGLTGRAQLSLVA
;
A
#
# COMPACT_ATOMS: atom_id res chain seq x y z
N MET A 1 -6.18 -9.80 0.79
CA MET A 1 -7.11 -9.67 -0.36
C MET A 1 -7.21 -8.24 -0.87
N LEU A 2 -7.40 -7.26 0.02
CA LEU A 2 -7.39 -5.83 -0.29
C LEU A 2 -6.20 -5.39 -1.18
N GLY A 3 -4.97 -5.71 -0.79
CA GLY A 3 -3.76 -5.34 -1.54
C GLY A 3 -3.76 -5.82 -2.99
N ARG A 4 -4.33 -6.99 -3.27
CA ARG A 4 -4.46 -7.53 -4.63
C ARG A 4 -5.42 -6.70 -5.48
N VAL A 5 -6.55 -6.28 -4.90
CA VAL A 5 -7.53 -5.42 -5.58
C VAL A 5 -6.91 -4.07 -5.94
N LEU A 6 -6.18 -3.46 -5.00
CA LEU A 6 -5.48 -2.20 -5.24
C LEU A 6 -4.42 -2.35 -6.34
N ARG A 7 -3.61 -3.41 -6.28
CA ARG A 7 -2.61 -3.72 -7.30
C ARG A 7 -3.23 -3.91 -8.68
N LEU A 8 -4.28 -4.73 -8.77
CA LEU A 8 -4.97 -5.03 -10.02
C LEU A 8 -5.49 -3.73 -10.65
N ARG A 9 -6.20 -2.92 -9.87
CA ARG A 9 -6.74 -1.65 -10.36
C ARG A 9 -5.64 -0.68 -10.79
N ARG A 10 -4.55 -0.58 -10.01
CA ARG A 10 -3.40 0.24 -10.39
C ARG A 10 -2.80 -0.21 -11.73
N THR A 11 -2.66 -1.51 -11.94
CA THR A 11 -2.12 -2.06 -13.20
C THR A 11 -3.05 -1.88 -14.38
N GLU A 12 -4.37 -2.01 -14.20
CA GLU A 12 -5.37 -1.72 -15.25
C GLU A 12 -5.30 -0.26 -15.72
N LEU A 13 -5.02 0.66 -14.80
CA LEU A 13 -4.83 2.08 -15.11
C LEU A 13 -3.45 2.42 -15.67
N GLY A 14 -2.54 1.43 -15.80
CA GLY A 14 -1.16 1.66 -16.26
C GLY A 14 -0.33 2.53 -15.31
N LEU A 15 -0.74 2.66 -14.04
CA LEU A 15 -0.06 3.53 -13.07
C LEU A 15 1.10 2.79 -12.39
N THR A 16 2.23 3.48 -12.23
CA THR A 16 3.35 3.02 -11.41
C THR A 16 3.07 3.25 -9.92
N LEU A 17 3.73 2.48 -9.05
CA LEU A 17 3.68 2.70 -7.60
C LEU A 17 4.06 4.14 -7.23
N ALA A 18 5.06 4.71 -7.90
CA ALA A 18 5.52 6.08 -7.67
C ALA A 18 4.46 7.13 -8.04
N GLN A 19 3.69 6.92 -9.12
CA GLN A 19 2.60 7.82 -9.49
C GLN A 19 1.47 7.80 -8.47
N VAL A 20 1.09 6.62 -7.97
CA VAL A 20 0.04 6.51 -6.94
C VAL A 20 0.52 7.12 -5.63
N SER A 21 1.73 6.77 -5.19
CA SER A 21 2.39 7.29 -3.98
C SER A 21 2.38 8.83 -3.93
N ARG A 22 2.79 9.50 -5.01
CA ARG A 22 2.76 10.96 -5.08
C ARG A 22 1.36 11.57 -4.95
N ARG A 23 0.33 10.88 -5.45
CA ARG A 23 -1.06 11.38 -5.48
C ARG A 23 -1.81 11.06 -4.19
N SER A 24 -1.50 9.96 -3.52
CA SER A 24 -2.16 9.55 -2.27
C SER A 24 -1.46 10.05 -1.01
N GLY A 25 -0.22 10.56 -1.12
CA GLY A 25 0.60 10.92 0.03
C GLY A 25 1.17 9.71 0.80
N VAL A 26 1.00 8.50 0.26
CA VAL A 26 1.48 7.26 0.85
C VAL A 26 2.83 6.90 0.24
N SER A 27 3.81 6.52 1.06
CA SER A 27 5.14 6.18 0.54
C SER A 27 5.09 5.00 -0.44
N THR A 28 5.98 5.03 -1.44
CA THR A 28 6.07 3.97 -2.47
C THR A 28 6.38 2.60 -1.84
N GLN A 29 7.21 2.58 -0.80
CA GLN A 29 7.52 1.36 -0.05
C GLN A 29 6.28 0.82 0.66
N TYR A 30 5.56 1.67 1.39
CA TYR A 30 4.38 1.24 2.14
C TYR A 30 3.26 0.77 1.19
N LEU A 31 3.02 1.48 0.08
CA LEU A 31 2.08 1.03 -0.95
C LEU A 31 2.47 -0.34 -1.53
N SER A 32 3.77 -0.58 -1.77
CA SER A 32 4.26 -1.88 -2.22
C SER A 32 4.03 -2.99 -1.20
N GLU A 33 4.23 -2.72 0.09
CA GLU A 33 3.95 -3.67 1.17
C GLU A 33 2.44 -3.98 1.28
N VAL A 34 1.60 -2.95 1.19
CA VAL A 34 0.13 -3.07 1.18
C VAL A 34 -0.34 -3.92 0.00
N GLU A 35 0.12 -3.64 -1.22
CA GLU A 35 -0.27 -4.40 -2.43
C GLU A 35 0.12 -5.88 -2.36
N ARG A 36 1.21 -6.19 -1.64
CA ARG A 36 1.66 -7.56 -1.38
C ARG A 36 0.97 -8.22 -0.19
N GLY A 37 0.15 -7.48 0.56
CA GLY A 37 -0.51 -7.98 1.78
C GLY A 37 0.44 -8.15 2.96
N LEU A 38 1.55 -7.41 2.99
CA LEU A 38 2.54 -7.43 4.07
C LEU A 38 2.22 -6.43 5.19
N LYS A 39 1.27 -5.52 4.95
CA LYS A 39 0.78 -4.52 5.90
C LYS A 39 -0.72 -4.39 5.81
N ASP A 40 -1.32 -4.14 6.96
CA ASP A 40 -2.73 -3.78 7.11
C ASP A 40 -2.84 -2.25 7.20
N PRO A 41 -3.27 -1.56 6.13
CA PRO A 41 -3.45 -0.12 6.14
C PRO A 41 -4.70 0.29 6.94
N SER A 42 -4.68 1.51 7.51
CA SER A 42 -5.87 2.10 8.13
C SER A 42 -6.93 2.47 7.08
N SER A 43 -8.18 2.64 7.51
CA SER A 43 -9.28 3.02 6.63
C SER A 43 -9.01 4.29 5.83
N GLU A 44 -8.37 5.28 6.46
CA GLU A 44 -7.99 6.55 5.83
C GLU A 44 -6.95 6.36 4.73
N VAL A 45 -5.98 5.47 4.94
CA VAL A 45 -4.97 5.16 3.93
C VAL A 45 -5.59 4.39 2.76
N ILE A 46 -6.52 3.48 3.04
CA ILE A 46 -7.25 2.74 2.00
C ILE A 46 -8.04 3.72 1.14
N GLU A 47 -8.76 4.66 1.76
CA GLU A 47 -9.52 5.69 1.08
C GLU A 47 -8.63 6.58 0.21
N ALA A 48 -7.50 7.06 0.74
CA ALA A 48 -6.55 7.88 0.00
C ALA A 48 -6.01 7.18 -1.26
N ILE A 49 -5.71 5.88 -1.18
CA ILE A 49 -5.27 5.09 -2.34
C ILE A 49 -6.45 4.86 -3.31
N ALA A 50 -7.63 4.51 -2.79
CA ALA A 50 -8.82 4.21 -3.59
C ALA A 50 -9.24 5.41 -4.44
N ILE A 51 -9.24 6.63 -3.88
CA ILE A 51 -9.55 7.87 -4.60
C ILE A 51 -8.63 8.05 -5.81
N VAL A 52 -7.32 7.81 -5.64
CA VAL A 52 -6.34 7.92 -6.74
C VAL A 52 -6.58 6.88 -7.85
N LEU A 53 -7.07 5.70 -7.47
CA LEU A 53 -7.39 4.60 -8.37
C LEU A 53 -8.82 4.67 -8.95
N GLY A 54 -9.57 5.74 -8.65
CA GLY A 54 -10.94 5.92 -9.12
C GLY A 54 -11.91 4.86 -8.57
N LEU A 55 -11.65 4.36 -7.35
CA LEU A 55 -12.51 3.43 -6.65
C LEU A 55 -13.18 4.11 -5.46
N ALA A 56 -14.46 3.80 -5.24
CA ALA A 56 -15.11 4.11 -3.97
C ALA A 56 -14.73 3.03 -2.93
N LEU A 57 -14.54 3.43 -1.66
CA LEU A 57 -14.19 2.51 -0.57
C LEU A 57 -15.11 1.26 -0.48
N PRO A 58 -16.45 1.37 -0.64
CA PRO A 58 -17.33 0.20 -0.64
C PRO A 58 -17.02 -0.79 -1.78
N GLN A 59 -16.63 -0.28 -2.97
CA GLN A 59 -16.26 -1.13 -4.10
C GLN A 59 -14.99 -1.93 -3.79
N VAL A 60 -14.00 -1.29 -3.17
CA VAL A 60 -12.75 -1.93 -2.75
C VAL A 60 -13.05 -3.11 -1.81
N LEU A 61 -13.94 -2.91 -0.83
CA LEU A 61 -14.32 -3.94 0.14
C LEU A 61 -15.08 -5.10 -0.52
N VAL A 62 -16.04 -4.81 -1.41
CA VAL A 62 -16.80 -5.85 -2.14
C VAL A 62 -15.88 -6.69 -3.02
N LEU A 63 -14.99 -6.05 -3.78
CA LEU A 63 -14.00 -6.75 -4.63
C LEU A 63 -13.05 -7.61 -3.79
N ALA A 64 -12.64 -7.12 -2.61
CA ALA A 64 -11.79 -7.87 -1.72
C ALA A 64 -12.50 -9.07 -1.09
N ALA A 65 -13.81 -8.97 -0.81
CA ALA A 65 -14.62 -10.05 -0.24
C ALA A 65 -14.93 -11.16 -1.26
N GLY A 66 -15.12 -10.82 -2.55
CA GLY A 66 -15.31 -11.80 -3.62
C GLY A 66 -14.03 -12.53 -4.06
N SER A 67 -12.86 -12.07 -3.59
CA SER A 67 -11.56 -12.67 -3.89
C SER A 67 -11.23 -13.73 -2.84
N THR A 68 -11.50 -15.01 -3.08
CA THR A 68 -11.14 -16.07 -2.14
C THR A 68 -9.61 -16.16 -1.97
N PRO A 69 -9.08 -16.16 -0.74
CA PRO A 69 -7.66 -16.42 -0.51
C PRO A 69 -7.33 -17.87 -0.89
N THR A 70 -6.44 -18.08 -1.86
CA THR A 70 -5.58 -19.26 -1.79
C THR A 70 -4.48 -18.92 -0.79
N ALA A 71 -4.52 -19.54 0.39
CA ALA A 71 -3.66 -19.21 1.51
C ALA A 71 -2.19 -19.57 1.23
N ALA A 72 -1.27 -18.67 1.59
CA ALA A 72 0.16 -18.94 1.78
C ALA A 72 0.65 -18.09 2.98
N PRO A 73 1.52 -18.62 3.85
CA PRO A 73 1.71 -18.11 5.20
C PRO A 73 2.51 -16.81 5.24
N ALA A 74 2.09 -15.90 6.12
CA ALA A 74 2.80 -14.68 6.45
C ALA A 74 4.06 -15.01 7.26
N THR A 75 5.23 -14.99 6.62
CA THR A 75 6.52 -14.84 7.31
C THR A 75 6.76 -13.35 7.51
N VAL A 76 6.78 -12.91 8.77
CA VAL A 76 7.29 -11.60 9.19
C VAL A 76 8.79 -11.70 9.46
N PRO A 77 9.65 -10.98 8.72
CA PRO A 77 10.96 -10.60 9.22
C PRO A 77 11.01 -9.10 9.58
N ALA A 78 11.80 -8.85 10.61
CA ALA A 78 11.95 -7.66 11.40
C ALA A 78 12.20 -6.36 10.61
N PHE A 79 11.62 -5.28 11.14
CA PHE A 79 11.86 -3.91 10.74
C PHE A 79 13.22 -3.42 11.27
N GLY A 80 14.22 -3.36 10.38
CA GLY A 80 15.49 -2.68 10.62
C GLY A 80 15.40 -1.22 10.18
N LEU A 81 15.19 -0.30 11.12
CA LEU A 81 15.38 1.14 10.91
C LEU A 81 16.87 1.45 10.85
N THR A 82 17.48 1.36 9.67
CA THR A 82 18.84 1.85 9.46
C THR A 82 18.82 3.26 8.86
N GLY A 83 19.13 4.24 9.72
CA GLY A 83 19.93 5.42 9.38
C GLY A 83 19.18 6.62 8.76
N ARG A 84 19.58 7.88 8.94
CA ARG A 84 20.70 8.56 9.64
C ARG A 84 20.21 10.00 9.87
N ALA A 85 20.52 10.61 11.02
CA ALA A 85 20.57 12.06 11.15
C ALA A 85 21.96 12.45 11.65
N GLN A 86 22.82 12.85 10.71
CA GLN A 86 23.95 13.72 11.02
C GLN A 86 23.38 15.07 11.45
N LEU A 87 23.79 15.57 12.61
CA LEU A 87 23.92 17.00 12.83
C LEU A 87 25.28 17.26 13.46
N SER A 88 26.06 17.99 12.67
CA SER A 88 27.37 18.55 12.93
C SER A 88 27.36 19.64 13.99
N LEU A 89 28.39 19.60 14.84
CA LEU A 89 29.23 20.70 15.35
C LEU A 89 28.58 21.93 16.01
N VAL A 90 28.88 22.18 17.30
CA VAL A 90 29.33 23.50 17.79
C VAL A 90 30.37 23.28 18.89
N ALA A 91 31.35 24.19 18.90
CA ALA A 91 32.62 24.26 19.64
C ALA A 91 32.58 23.96 21.15
#